data_AF-A0A0U4AVI1-F1
#
_entry.id   AF-A0A0U4AVI1-F1
#
_cell.length_a   1.000
_cell.length_b   1.000
_cell.length_c   1.000
_cell.angle_alpha   90.00
_cell.angle_beta   90.00
_cell.angle_gamma   90.00
#
_symmetry.space_group_name_H-M   'P 1'
#
loop_
_entity.id
_entity.type
_entity.pdbx_description
1 polymer ?
#
loop_
_entity_poly.entity_id
_entity_poly.type
_entity_poly.pdbx_seq_one_letter_code
_entity_poly.pdbx_strand_id
1 'polypeptide(L)' 'MTGAGSSLKLKGDWNDIKGKLKQQYAQLTDEDLTYTEGQGDELVGRLQSKLGKGKSEITKMLNDM' A
#
# COMPACT_ATOMS: atom_id res chain seq x y z
N MET A 1 10.48 -24.27 0.87
CA MET A 1 9.17 -23.65 1.18
C MET A 1 9.42 -22.52 2.16
N THR A 2 9.41 -21.27 1.71
CA THR A 2 9.38 -20.10 2.59
C THR A 2 8.31 -19.19 2.04
N GLY A 3 7.08 -19.35 2.54
CA GLY A 3 6.01 -18.39 2.33
C GLY A 3 6.40 -17.10 3.05
N ALA A 4 7.18 -16.26 2.38
CA ALA A 4 7.46 -14.91 2.83
C ALA A 4 6.17 -14.09 2.61
N GLY A 5 5.21 -14.26 3.53
CA GLY A 5 4.20 -13.25 3.78
C GLY A 5 4.96 -11.96 4.01
N SER A 6 4.99 -11.11 3.00
CA SER A 6 5.74 -9.86 3.03
C SER A 6 5.01 -8.99 4.04
N SER A 7 5.44 -9.05 5.30
CA SER A 7 4.82 -8.28 6.38
C SER A 7 4.94 -6.82 5.98
N LEU A 8 3.85 -6.23 5.50
CA LEU A 8 3.78 -4.81 5.21
C LEU A 8 4.05 -4.10 6.54
N LYS A 9 5.22 -3.49 6.68
CA LYS A 9 5.62 -2.77 7.89
C LYS A 9 5.41 -1.29 7.63
N LEU A 10 4.18 -0.84 7.77
CA LEU A 10 3.84 0.58 7.70
C LEU A 10 4.59 1.29 8.84
N LYS A 11 5.55 2.14 8.48
CA LYS A 11 6.33 2.94 9.43
C LYS A 11 5.64 4.29 9.61
N GLY A 12 4.56 4.33 10.37
CA GLY A 12 3.84 5.57 10.65
C GLY A 12 2.33 5.39 10.74
N ASP A 13 1.61 6.50 10.93
CA ASP A 13 0.16 6.50 10.92
C ASP A 13 -0.37 6.24 9.50
N TRP A 14 -1.29 5.28 9.36
CA TRP A 14 -1.87 4.95 8.05
C TRP A 14 -2.58 6.14 7.41
N ASN A 15 -3.21 7.02 8.18
CA ASN A 15 -3.92 8.18 7.64
C ASN A 15 -2.96 9.17 6.99
N ASP A 16 -1.75 9.33 7.53
CA ASP A 16 -0.71 10.18 6.93
C ASP A 16 -0.21 9.60 5.61
N ILE A 17 0.06 8.28 5.60
CA ILE A 17 0.47 7.55 4.39
C ILE A 17 -0.61 7.66 3.32
N LYS A 18 -1.88 7.45 3.71
CA LYS A 18 -3.05 7.61 2.83
C LYS A 18 -3.14 9.04 2.27
N GLY A 19 -2.93 10.06 3.09
CA GLY A 19 -2.91 11.46 2.65
C GLY A 19 -1.84 11.72 1.59
N LYS A 20 -0.60 11.25 1.84
CA LYS A 20 0.52 11.37 0.89
C LYS A 20 0.23 10.64 -0.43
N LEU A 21 -0.35 9.44 -0.37
CA LEU A 21 -0.72 8.66 -1.57
C LEU A 21 -1.75 9.40 -2.42
N LYS A 22 -2.78 10.01 -1.81
CA LYS A 22 -3.78 10.81 -2.55
C LYS A 22 -3.18 12.08 -3.18
N GLN A 23 -2.21 12.70 -2.51
CA GLN A 23 -1.50 13.86 -3.06
C GLN A 23 -0.62 13.49 -4.25
N GLN A 24 0.07 12.34 -4.20
CA GLN A 24 0.94 11.89 -5.28
C GLN A 24 0.18 11.27 -6.46
N TYR A 25 -0.93 10.57 -6.18
CA TYR A 25 -1.68 9.82 -7.17
C TYR A 25 -3.16 10.23 -7.14
N ALA A 26 -3.53 11.21 -7.96
CA ALA A 26 -4.90 11.73 -8.05
C ALA A 26 -5.94 10.66 -8.44
N GLN A 27 -5.51 9.51 -8.99
CA GLN A 27 -6.37 8.38 -9.34
C GLN A 27 -6.73 7.47 -8.16
N LEU A 28 -6.07 7.61 -7.00
CA LEU A 28 -6.35 6.80 -5.83
C LEU A 28 -7.50 7.41 -5.03
N THR A 29 -8.49 6.58 -4.70
CA THR A 29 -9.61 6.98 -3.86
C THR A 29 -9.43 6.51 -2.41
N ASP A 30 -10.31 6.97 -1.53
CA ASP A 30 -10.34 6.49 -0.15
C ASP A 30 -10.64 4.98 -0.05
N GLU A 31 -11.40 4.44 -1.00
CA GLU A 31 -11.74 3.01 -1.08
C GLU A 31 -10.52 2.17 -1.49
N ASP A 32 -9.72 2.67 -2.43
CA ASP A 32 -8.47 2.02 -2.86
C ASP A 32 -7.42 1.97 -1.75
N LEU A 33 -7.50 2.93 -0.81
CA LEU A 33 -6.61 3.10 0.34
C LEU A 33 -7.26 2.63 1.65
N THR A 34 -8.29 1.80 1.56
CA THR A 34 -8.86 1.15 2.75
C THR A 34 -7.90 0.06 3.23
N TYR A 35 -7.40 0.22 4.45
CA TYR A 35 -6.53 -0.73 5.10
C TYR A 35 -7.15 -1.19 6.41
N THR A 36 -7.11 -2.50 6.64
CA THR A 36 -7.43 -3.12 7.91
C THR A 36 -6.20 -3.89 8.38
N GLU A 37 -5.94 -3.86 9.67
CA GLU A 37 -4.78 -4.53 10.25
C GLU A 37 -4.77 -6.02 9.85
N GLY A 38 -3.63 -6.50 9.35
CA GLY A 38 -3.48 -7.85 8.81
C GLY A 38 -3.85 -8.02 7.33
N GLN A 39 -4.47 -7.04 6.67
CA GLN A 39 -4.82 -7.08 5.25
C GLN A 39 -3.82 -6.37 4.32
N GLY A 40 -2.54 -6.36 4.69
CA GLY A 40 -1.49 -5.67 3.92
C GLY A 40 -1.36 -6.18 2.48
N ASP A 41 -1.50 -7.48 2.26
CA ASP A 41 -1.44 -8.06 0.90
C ASP A 41 -2.62 -7.60 0.01
N GLU A 42 -3.80 -7.39 0.58
CA GLU A 42 -4.98 -6.93 -0.16
C GLU A 42 -4.85 -5.46 -0.59
N LEU A 43 -4.37 -4.62 0.33
CA LEU A 43 -4.02 -3.22 0.02
C LEU A 43 -2.99 -3.17 -1.11
N VAL A 44 -1.93 -3.96 -1.02
CA VAL A 44 -0.88 -4.00 -2.04
C VAL A 44 -1.46 -4.46 -3.38
N GLY A 45 -2.30 -5.50 -3.42
CA GLY A 45 -2.93 -5.97 -4.66
C GLY A 45 -3.83 -4.92 -5.34
N ARG A 46 -4.61 -4.16 -4.55
CA ARG A 46 -5.40 -3.03 -5.05
C ARG A 46 -4.51 -1.95 -5.67
N LEU A 47 -3.45 -1.56 -4.96
CA LEU A 47 -2.50 -0.56 -5.44
C LEU A 47 -1.72 -1.00 -6.68
N GLN A 48 -1.34 -2.27 -6.78
CA GLN A 48 -0.75 -2.82 -8.00
C GLN A 48 -1.69 -2.64 -9.20
N SER A 49 -2.97 -2.97 -9.02
CA SER A 49 -3.99 -2.87 -10.08
C SER A 49 -4.27 -1.41 -10.47
N LYS A 50 -4.32 -0.51 -9.48
CA LYS A 50 -4.61 0.91 -9.72
C LYS A 50 -3.44 1.68 -10.30
N LEU A 51 -2.21 1.41 -9.85
CA LEU A 51 -1.01 2.14 -10.27
C LEU A 51 -0.23 1.45 -11.39
N GLY A 52 -0.57 0.20 -11.75
CA GLY A 52 0.14 -0.58 -12.76
C GLY A 52 1.57 -0.94 -12.36
N LYS A 53 1.86 -0.99 -11.05
CA LYS A 53 3.20 -1.21 -10.49
C LYS A 53 3.36 -2.62 -9.93
N GLY A 54 4.60 -3.11 -9.89
CA GLY A 54 4.91 -4.40 -9.29
C GLY A 54 4.75 -4.40 -7.76
N LYS A 55 4.51 -5.58 -7.16
CA LYS A 55 4.40 -5.75 -5.69
C LYS A 55 5.56 -5.10 -4.94
N SER A 56 6.79 -5.32 -5.40
CA SER A 56 8.00 -4.77 -4.78
C SER A 56 8.06 -3.23 -4.81
N GLU A 57 7.59 -2.60 -5.89
CA GLU A 57 7.55 -1.14 -5.98
C GLU A 57 6.53 -0.56 -5.02
N ILE A 58 5.33 -1.16 -4.94
CA ILE A 58 4.29 -0.76 -4.00
C ILE A 58 4.76 -0.93 -2.56
N THR A 59 5.31 -2.10 -2.21
CA THR A 59 5.81 -2.34 -0.85
C THR A 59 6.93 -1.37 -0.48
N LYS A 60 7.85 -1.07 -1.41
CA LYS A 60 8.90 -0.06 -1.16
C LYS A 60 8.31 1.33 -0.95
N MET A 61 7.40 1.75 -1.83
CA MET A 61 6.71 3.04 -1.72
C MET A 61 6.01 3.19 -0.37
N LEU A 62 5.29 2.18 0.09
CA LEU A 62 4.60 2.20 1.39
C LEU A 62 5.57 2.23 2.58
N ASN A 63 6.75 1.63 2.44
CA ASN A 63 7.78 1.62 3.48
C ASN A 63 8.61 2.92 3.52
N ASP A 64 8.69 3.66 2.40
CA ASP A 64 9.45 4.89 2.24
C ASP A 64 8.64 6.16 2.60
N MET A 65 7.34 6.00 2.92
CA MET A 65 6.41 7.08 3.28
C MET A 65 6.55 7.55 4.73
#